data_AF-V6K490-F1
#
_entry.id   AF-V6K490-F1
#
_cell.length_a   1.000
_cell.length_b   1.000
_cell.length_c   1.000
_cell.angle_alpha   90.00
_cell.angle_beta   90.00
_cell.angle_gamma   90.00
#
_symmetry.space_group_name_H-M   'P 1'
#
loop_
_entity.id
_entity.type
_entity.pdbx_description
1 polymer ?
#
loop_
_entity_poly.entity_id
_entity_poly.type
_entity_poly.pdbx_seq_one_letter_code
_entity_poly.pdbx_strand_id
1 'polypeptide(L)'
;MLHKDFGKLCQLVREYGHLRQEDMALLTGLSQAFLSMLESGHRRLTNIDRIVVLLDGLNAPVDITGPMLRPVAAPGPPLRTVS
;
A
#
# COMPACT_ATOMS: atom_id res chain seq x y z
N MET A 1 1.42 18.66 -11.11
CA MET A 1 1.22 17.76 -9.95
C MET A 1 1.40 16.33 -10.44
N LEU A 2 2.28 15.55 -9.82
CA LEU A 2 2.46 14.13 -10.17
C LEU A 2 1.22 13.36 -9.71
N HIS A 3 0.43 12.83 -10.64
CA HIS A 3 -0.69 11.95 -10.32
C HIS A 3 -0.12 10.55 -10.05
N LYS A 4 -0.19 10.07 -8.81
CA LYS A 4 0.19 8.67 -8.49
C LYS A 4 -0.88 7.73 -9.03
N ASP A 5 -0.54 6.94 -10.05
CA ASP A 5 -1.45 5.95 -10.64
C ASP A 5 -1.36 4.61 -9.87
N PHE A 6 -2.22 4.48 -8.86
CA PHE A 6 -2.31 3.26 -8.06
C PHE A 6 -2.94 2.09 -8.82
N GLY A 7 -3.75 2.35 -9.84
CA GLY A 7 -4.33 1.29 -10.69
C GLY A 7 -3.23 0.59 -11.48
N LYS A 8 -2.36 1.38 -12.13
CA LYS A 8 -1.20 0.85 -12.84
C LYS A 8 -0.20 0.17 -11.90
N LEU A 9 0.01 0.72 -10.70
CA LEU A 9 0.84 0.07 -9.67
C LEU A 9 0.33 -1.33 -9.34
N CYS A 10 -0.97 -1.48 -9.03
CA CYS A 10 -1.56 -2.79 -8.71
C CYS A 10 -1.37 -3.79 -9.87
N GLN A 11 -1.62 -3.36 -11.11
CA GLN A 11 -1.40 -4.22 -12.27
C GLN A 11 0.05 -4.70 -12.37
N LEU A 12 1.02 -3.80 -12.21
CA LEU A 12 2.45 -4.15 -12.29
C LEU A 12 2.85 -5.10 -11.18
N VAL A 13 2.42 -4.87 -9.94
CA VAL A 13 2.71 -5.78 -8.83
C VAL A 13 2.14 -7.17 -9.11
N ARG A 14 0.92 -7.27 -9.63
CA ARG A 14 0.33 -8.57 -9.97
C ARG A 14 1.08 -9.26 -11.10
N GLU A 15 1.46 -8.53 -12.14
CA GLU A 15 2.19 -9.05 -13.29
C GLU A 15 3.56 -9.62 -12.88
N TYR A 16 4.36 -8.83 -12.13
CA TYR A 16 5.69 -9.26 -11.69
C TYR A 16 5.68 -10.22 -10.51
N GLY A 17 4.64 -10.19 -9.68
CA GLY A 17 4.45 -11.11 -8.56
C GLY A 17 3.72 -12.39 -8.93
N HIS A 18 3.28 -12.55 -10.17
CA HIS A 18 2.42 -13.66 -10.63
C HIS A 18 1.15 -13.85 -9.78
N LEU A 19 0.55 -12.74 -9.34
CA LEU A 19 -0.61 -12.74 -8.45
C LEU A 19 -1.91 -12.62 -9.24
N ARG A 20 -2.93 -13.39 -8.86
CA ARG A 20 -4.31 -13.13 -9.28
C ARG A 20 -4.84 -11.91 -8.54
N GLN A 21 -5.95 -11.34 -9.03
CA GLN A 21 -6.57 -10.18 -8.38
C GLN A 21 -7.13 -10.53 -6.99
N GLU A 22 -7.57 -11.77 -6.79
CA GLU A 22 -7.97 -12.29 -5.47
C GLU A 22 -6.79 -12.37 -4.48
N ASP A 23 -5.61 -12.79 -4.93
CA ASP A 23 -4.41 -12.82 -4.07
C ASP A 23 -4.04 -11.41 -3.62
N MET A 24 -4.11 -10.46 -4.55
CA MET A 24 -3.89 -9.04 -4.28
C MET A 24 -4.91 -8.49 -3.26
N ALA A 25 -6.17 -8.95 -3.31
CA ALA A 25 -7.20 -8.59 -2.35
C ALA A 25 -6.87 -9.12 -0.94
N LEU A 26 -6.38 -10.36 -0.85
CA LEU A 26 -5.94 -10.96 0.40
C LEU A 26 -4.72 -10.25 0.98
N LEU A 27 -3.72 -9.92 0.16
CA LEU A 27 -2.49 -9.24 0.60
C LEU A 27 -2.78 -7.83 1.12
N THR A 28 -3.66 -7.10 0.44
CA THR A 28 -3.92 -5.68 0.73
C THR A 28 -5.08 -5.44 1.70
N GLY A 29 -5.92 -6.45 1.94
CA GLY A 29 -7.18 -6.28 2.66
C GLY A 29 -8.22 -5.41 1.92
N LEU A 30 -7.94 -5.02 0.66
CA LEU A 30 -8.89 -4.33 -0.20
C LEU A 30 -9.79 -5.36 -0.88
N SER A 31 -11.05 -5.01 -1.10
CA SER A 31 -11.96 -5.94 -1.79
C SER A 31 -11.57 -6.11 -3.26
N GLN A 32 -11.80 -7.30 -3.81
CA GLN A 32 -11.56 -7.57 -5.23
C GLN A 32 -12.34 -6.62 -6.15
N ALA A 33 -13.59 -6.28 -5.81
CA ALA A 33 -14.38 -5.31 -6.56
C ALA A 33 -13.76 -3.90 -6.54
N PHE A 34 -13.18 -3.50 -5.40
CA PHE A 34 -12.44 -2.24 -5.29
C PHE A 34 -11.20 -2.24 -6.19
N LEU A 35 -10.41 -3.32 -6.12
CA LEU A 35 -9.22 -3.48 -6.95
C LEU A 35 -9.55 -3.50 -8.45
N SER A 36 -10.63 -4.16 -8.85
CA SER A 36 -11.11 -4.16 -10.23
C SER A 36 -11.47 -2.76 -10.73
N MET A 37 -12.24 -1.98 -9.96
CA MET A 37 -12.56 -0.59 -10.32
C MET A 37 -11.31 0.31 -10.34
N LEU A 38 -10.33 0.04 -9.47
CA LEU A 38 -9.08 0.78 -9.41
C LEU A 38 -8.21 0.48 -10.64
N GLU A 39 -8.01 -0.80 -10.98
CA GLU A 39 -7.21 -1.24 -12.12
C GLU A 39 -7.83 -0.85 -13.47
N SER A 40 -9.15 -0.77 -13.57
CA SER A 40 -9.86 -0.31 -14.77
C SER A 40 -9.96 1.22 -14.90
N GLY A 41 -9.52 1.96 -13.89
CA GLY A 41 -9.60 3.43 -13.86
C GLY A 41 -11.00 4.00 -13.56
N HIS A 42 -12.01 3.15 -13.32
CA HIS A 42 -13.35 3.58 -12.89
C HIS A 42 -13.36 4.23 -11.50
N ARG A 43 -12.37 3.95 -10.67
CA ARG A 43 -12.19 4.55 -9.34
C ARG A 43 -10.76 5.01 -9.14
N ARG A 44 -10.60 6.22 -8.60
CA ARG A 44 -9.30 6.74 -8.16
C ARG A 44 -9.10 6.49 -6.66
N LEU A 45 -7.88 6.14 -6.28
CA LEU A 45 -7.49 5.99 -4.88
C LEU A 45 -6.91 7.31 -4.37
N THR A 46 -7.76 8.10 -3.70
CA THR A 46 -7.40 9.43 -3.17
C THR A 46 -7.45 9.53 -1.64
N ASN A 47 -8.07 8.55 -0.97
CA ASN A 47 -8.14 8.48 0.48
C ASN A 47 -6.81 7.98 1.05
N ILE A 48 -6.18 8.76 1.93
CA ILE A 48 -4.85 8.47 2.50
C ILE A 48 -4.86 7.17 3.30
N ASP A 49 -5.86 6.90 4.15
CA ASP A 49 -5.93 5.67 4.94
C ASP A 49 -5.96 4.44 4.03
N ARG A 50 -6.70 4.51 2.92
CA ARG A 50 -6.76 3.44 1.92
C ARG A 50 -5.45 3.29 1.15
N ILE A 51 -4.72 4.39 0.93
CA ILE A 51 -3.37 4.35 0.36
C ILE A 51 -2.42 3.66 1.32
N VAL A 52 -2.48 3.96 2.62
CA VAL A 52 -1.67 3.30 3.65
C VAL A 52 -1.96 1.80 3.69
N VAL A 53 -3.23 1.40 3.73
CA VAL A 53 -3.64 -0.02 3.69
C VAL A 53 -3.09 -0.74 2.45
N LEU A 54 -3.20 -0.13 1.26
CA LEU A 54 -2.64 -0.69 0.03
C LEU A 54 -1.13 -0.89 0.14
N LEU A 55 -0.40 0.14 0.58
CA LEU A 55 1.05 0.11 0.66
C LEU A 55 1.53 -0.86 1.74
N ASP A 56 0.80 -1.00 2.85
CA ASP A 56 1.13 -1.89 3.97
C ASP A 56 1.00 -3.34 3.53
N GLY A 57 -0.11 -3.69 2.86
CA GLY A 57 -0.28 -5.03 2.33
C GLY A 57 0.69 -5.39 1.20
N LEU A 58 1.21 -4.38 0.50
CA LEU A 58 2.29 -4.55 -0.47
C LEU A 58 3.68 -4.65 0.17
N ASN A 59 3.79 -4.49 1.48
CA ASN A 59 5.06 -4.36 2.20
C ASN A 59 6.00 -3.33 1.53
N ALA A 60 5.43 -2.22 1.04
CA ALA A 60 6.18 -1.20 0.32
C ALA A 60 7.23 -0.56 1.25
N PRO A 61 8.48 -0.37 0.82
CA PRO A 61 9.51 0.27 1.64
C PRO A 61 9.14 1.71 2.01
N VAL A 62 9.37 2.09 3.28
CA VAL A 62 9.11 3.45 3.78
C VAL A 62 9.88 4.51 3.00
N ASP A 63 11.08 4.18 2.54
CA ASP A 63 11.95 5.08 1.78
C ASP A 63 11.33 5.51 0.44
N ILE A 64 10.40 4.71 -0.09
CA ILE A 64 9.72 4.95 -1.37
C ILE A 64 8.37 5.65 -1.15
N THR A 65 7.74 5.43 0.00
CA THR A 65 6.45 6.05 0.36
C THR A 65 6.61 7.45 0.96
N GLY A 66 7.79 7.73 1.54
CA GLY A 66 8.12 8.97 2.21
C GLY A 66 7.41 9.14 3.58
N PRO A 67 7.89 10.08 4.41
CA PRO A 67 7.35 10.30 5.76
C PRO A 67 5.91 10.86 5.77
N MET A 68 5.39 11.29 4.61
CA MET A 68 4.05 11.85 4.49
C MET A 68 2.94 10.79 4.56
N LEU A 69 3.23 9.53 4.23
CA LEU A 69 2.25 8.43 4.25
C LEU A 69 2.44 7.50 5.44
N ARG A 70 3.65 7.41 5.98
CA ARG A 70 3.93 6.66 7.21
C ARG A 70 4.88 7.47 8.07
N PRO A 71 4.53 7.77 9.33
CA PRO A 71 5.52 8.27 10.28
C PRO A 71 6.68 7.27 10.30
N VAL A 72 7.91 7.73 10.15
CA VAL A 72 9.08 6.94 10.57
C VAL A 72 8.77 6.51 11.99
N ALA A 73 8.65 5.20 12.23
CA ALA A 73 8.46 4.69 13.57
C ALA A 73 9.61 5.26 14.41
N ALA A 74 9.28 6.15 15.34
CA ALA A 74 10.27 6.71 16.24
C ALA A 74 10.94 5.52 16.95
N PRO A 75 12.28 5.51 17.08
CA PRO A 75 12.94 4.44 17.82
C PRO A 75 12.27 4.34 19.20
N GLY A 76 11.75 3.14 19.50
CA GLY A 76 11.01 2.88 20.73
C GLY A 76 11.84 3.27 21.97
N PRO A 77 11.19 3.63 23.09
CA PRO A 77 11.89 4.10 24.28
C PRO A 77 12.95 3.08 24.72
N PRO A 78 14.13 3.53 25.19
CA PRO A 78 15.20 2.63 25.57
C PRO A 78 14.69 1.65 26.63
N LEU A 79 14.88 0.36 26.37
CA LEU A 79 14.69 -0.71 27.35
C LEU A 79 15.44 -0.30 28.62
N ARG A 80 14.67 0.08 29.65
CA ARG A 80 15.20 0.51 30.93
C ARG A 80 15.86 -0.70 31.58
N THR A 81 17.18 -0.78 31.47
CA THR A 81 17.97 -1.76 32.22
C THR A 81 17.81 -1.43 33.70
N VAL A 82 17.07 -2.28 34.41
CA VAL A 82 16.92 -2.19 35.86
C VAL A 82 18.21 -2.75 36.45
N SER A 83 18.91 -1.91 37.23
CA SER A 83 20.07 -2.32 38.04
C SER A 83 19.64 -3.02 39.31
#